data_AF-A0A0D0DSR2-F1
#
_entry.id   AF-A0A0D0DSR2-F1
#
_cell.length_a   1.000
_cell.length_b   1.000
_cell.length_c   1.000
_cell.angle_alpha   90.00
_cell.angle_beta   90.00
_cell.angle_gamma   90.00
#
_symmetry.space_group_name_H-M   'P 1'
#
loop_
_entity.id
_entity.type
_entity.pdbx_description
1 polymer ?
#
loop_
_entity_poly.entity_id
_entity_poly.type
_entity_poly.pdbx_seq_one_letter_code
_entity_poly.pdbx_strand_id
1 'polypeptide(L)'
;PKGTQAILQEHGLWMHKLHRKCKNKCSTDSTDCCGKQILGLQPDFKAQKSLVQEVIENAGHLCIFLPKFHCKLNFIEFFGG
;
A
#
# COMPACT_ATOMS: atom_id res chain seq x y z
N PRO A 1 -1.30 23.18 -1.97
CA PRO A 1 -1.96 21.92 -1.53
C PRO A 1 -0.91 20.97 -0.94
N LYS A 2 -1.23 20.22 0.13
CA LYS A 2 -0.31 19.20 0.71
C LYS A 2 -1.04 17.85 0.81
N GLY A 3 -0.30 16.76 0.71
CA GLY A 3 -0.83 15.39 0.82
C GLY A 3 -1.50 14.88 -0.45
N THR A 4 -2.44 13.94 -0.31
CA THR A 4 -3.08 13.20 -1.43
C THR A 4 -3.59 14.08 -2.56
N GLN A 5 -4.15 15.25 -2.26
CA GLN A 5 -4.66 16.17 -3.29
C GLN A 5 -3.53 16.74 -4.17
N ALA A 6 -2.40 17.13 -3.58
CA ALA A 6 -1.26 17.67 -4.34
C ALA A 6 -0.71 16.63 -5.32
N ILE A 7 -0.49 15.40 -4.82
CA ILE A 7 0.03 14.29 -5.61
C ILE A 7 -0.92 13.94 -6.77
N LEU A 8 -2.23 13.90 -6.50
CA LEU A 8 -3.22 13.67 -7.55
C LEU A 8 -3.29 14.81 -8.57
N GLN A 9 -3.05 16.06 -8.17
CA GLN A 9 -2.96 17.19 -9.10
C GLN A 9 -1.70 17.12 -9.96
N GLU A 10 -0.56 16.77 -9.36
CA GLU A 10 0.72 16.54 -10.06
C GLU A 10 0.60 15.43 -11.11
N HIS A 11 -0.19 14.39 -10.83
CA HIS A 11 -0.47 13.30 -11.77
C HIS A 11 -1.64 13.60 -12.74
N GLY A 12 -2.31 14.75 -12.65
CA GLY A 12 -3.46 15.09 -13.51
C GLY A 12 -4.74 14.28 -13.24
N LEU A 13 -4.86 13.69 -12.05
CA LEU A 13 -5.94 12.76 -11.66
C LEU A 13 -6.93 13.38 -10.65
N TRP A 14 -6.76 14.65 -10.30
CA TRP A 14 -7.63 15.31 -9.35
C TRP A 14 -8.99 15.69 -9.96
N MET A 15 -10.07 15.13 -9.42
CA MET A 15 -11.44 15.43 -9.83
C MET A 15 -12.11 16.41 -8.86
N HIS A 16 -12.94 17.32 -9.39
CA HIS A 16 -13.69 18.27 -8.57
C HIS A 16 -14.68 17.53 -7.64
N LYS A 17 -14.68 17.87 -6.34
CA LYS A 17 -15.42 17.17 -5.26
C LYS A 17 -14.92 15.76 -4.91
N LEU A 18 -13.72 15.35 -5.37
CA LEU A 18 -13.14 14.08 -4.96
C LEU A 18 -12.83 14.08 -3.46
N HIS A 19 -13.40 13.10 -2.74
CA HIS A 19 -13.07 12.90 -1.34
C HIS A 19 -11.68 12.27 -1.20
N ARG A 20 -10.92 12.67 -0.17
CA ARG A 20 -9.60 12.08 0.11
C ARG A 20 -9.68 10.57 0.39
N LYS A 21 -10.71 10.12 1.11
CA LYS A 21 -10.95 8.72 1.49
C LYS A 21 -12.46 8.50 1.64
N CYS A 22 -12.98 7.35 1.20
CA CYS A 22 -14.35 6.94 1.51
C CYS A 22 -14.57 6.80 3.03
N LYS A 23 -15.78 7.08 3.50
CA LYS A 23 -16.18 6.85 4.91
C LYS A 23 -16.15 5.36 5.24
N ASN A 24 -16.72 4.55 4.34
CA ASN A 24 -16.71 3.09 4.41
C ASN A 24 -15.54 2.51 3.61
N LYS A 25 -15.34 1.20 3.71
CA LYS A 25 -14.38 0.48 2.86
C LYS A 25 -14.73 0.69 1.38
N CYS A 26 -13.73 0.99 0.56
CA CYS A 26 -13.91 1.09 -0.88
C CYS A 26 -14.33 -0.28 -1.44
N SER A 27 -15.24 -0.29 -2.41
CA SER A 27 -15.54 -1.51 -3.16
C SER A 27 -14.29 -1.99 -3.87
N THR A 28 -14.10 -3.30 -3.98
CA THR A 28 -12.97 -3.91 -4.71
C THR A 28 -12.94 -3.51 -6.17
N ASP A 29 -14.13 -3.29 -6.75
CA ASP A 29 -14.29 -3.04 -8.18
C ASP A 29 -14.23 -1.53 -8.50
N SER A 30 -14.22 -0.68 -7.48
CA SER A 30 -14.13 0.77 -7.67
C SER A 30 -12.69 1.21 -7.77
N THR A 31 -12.37 1.94 -8.83
CA THR A 31 -11.03 2.46 -9.10
C THR A 31 -10.89 3.96 -8.80
N ASP A 32 -12.01 4.69 -8.74
CA ASP A 32 -12.06 6.15 -8.71
C ASP A 32 -12.91 6.76 -7.56
N CYS A 33 -13.40 5.95 -6.61
CA CYS A 33 -14.30 6.44 -5.55
C CYS A 33 -13.69 7.48 -4.59
N CYS A 34 -12.37 7.48 -4.39
CA CYS A 34 -11.69 8.46 -3.55
C CYS A 34 -10.20 8.57 -3.90
N GLY A 35 -9.59 9.67 -3.48
CA GLY A 35 -8.17 9.93 -3.75
C GLY A 35 -7.25 8.83 -3.22
N LYS A 36 -7.56 8.23 -2.06
CA LYS A 36 -6.79 7.08 -1.53
C LYS A 36 -6.82 5.88 -2.48
N GLN A 37 -7.96 5.56 -3.08
CA GLN A 37 -8.12 4.43 -3.98
C GLN A 37 -7.35 4.67 -5.29
N ILE A 38 -7.55 5.85 -5.89
CA ILE A 38 -6.85 6.26 -7.11
C ILE A 38 -5.34 6.22 -6.90
N LEU A 39 -4.85 6.79 -5.80
CA LEU A 39 -3.43 6.83 -5.49
C LEU A 39 -2.86 5.43 -5.26
N GLY A 40 -3.57 4.57 -4.51
CA GLY A 40 -3.14 3.19 -4.29
C GLY A 40 -3.15 2.31 -5.55
N LEU A 41 -3.85 2.76 -6.60
CA LEU A 41 -3.85 2.08 -7.90
C LEU A 41 -2.73 2.57 -8.83
N GLN A 42 -2.04 3.67 -8.51
CA GLN A 42 -0.96 4.19 -9.34
C GLN A 42 0.25 3.23 -9.38
N PRO A 43 0.90 3.07 -10.55
CA PRO A 43 1.99 2.11 -10.72
C PRO A 43 3.19 2.34 -9.79
N ASP A 44 3.59 3.58 -9.59
CA ASP A 44 4.67 3.99 -8.68
C ASP A 44 4.34 3.65 -7.22
N PHE A 45 3.10 3.90 -6.79
CA PHE A 45 2.65 3.52 -5.45
C PHE A 45 2.58 2.00 -5.25
N LYS A 46 2.25 1.23 -6.29
CA LYS A 46 2.27 -0.24 -6.23
C LYS A 46 3.69 -0.81 -6.25
N ALA A 47 4.59 -0.14 -6.96
CA ALA A 47 5.99 -0.55 -7.08
C ALA A 47 6.84 -0.15 -5.87
N GLN A 48 6.39 0.85 -5.10
CA GLN A 48 7.11 1.34 -3.93
C GLN A 48 7.29 0.23 -2.89
N LYS A 49 8.55 -0.13 -2.63
CA LYS A 49 8.92 -1.04 -1.55
C LYS A 49 8.78 -0.33 -0.21
N SER A 50 8.50 -1.09 0.84
CA SER A 50 8.55 -0.54 2.20
C SER A 50 10.00 -0.25 2.58
N LEU A 51 10.21 0.77 3.42
CA LEU A 51 11.54 1.10 3.94
C LEU A 51 12.22 -0.12 4.57
N VAL A 52 11.46 -0.95 5.30
CA VAL A 52 11.98 -2.17 5.93
C VAL A 52 12.48 -3.16 4.88
N GLN A 53 11.70 -3.37 3.81
CA GLN A 53 12.11 -4.24 2.71
C GLN A 53 13.38 -3.72 2.04
N GLU A 54 13.47 -2.42 1.75
CA GLU A 54 14.65 -1.81 1.15
C GLU A 54 15.89 -1.99 2.04
N VAL A 55 15.78 -1.75 3.35
CA VAL A 55 16.90 -1.93 4.29
C VAL A 55 17.39 -3.37 4.33
N ILE A 56 16.47 -4.35 4.36
CA ILE A 56 16.81 -5.78 4.38
C ILE A 56 17.51 -6.18 3.08
N GLU A 57 16.93 -5.81 1.93
CA GLU A 57 17.49 -6.14 0.62
C GLU A 57 18.84 -5.46 0.36
N ASN A 58 19.01 -4.20 0.78
CA ASN A 58 20.27 -3.46 0.66
C ASN A 58 21.39 -4.04 1.54
N ALA A 59 21.04 -4.71 2.64
CA ALA A 59 21.99 -5.47 3.44
C ALA A 59 22.35 -6.84 2.81
N GLY A 60 21.79 -7.18 1.64
CA GLY A 60 22.02 -8.46 0.95
C GLY A 60 21.16 -9.61 1.48
N HIS A 61 20.12 -9.32 2.27
CA HIS A 61 19.23 -10.32 2.84
C HIS A 61 17.92 -10.44 2.04
N LEU A 62 17.27 -11.61 2.11
CA LEU A 62 15.96 -11.83 1.52
C LEU A 62 14.84 -11.35 2.46
N CYS A 63 13.95 -10.49 1.98
CA CYS A 63 12.76 -10.07 2.71
C CYS A 63 11.56 -10.99 2.39
N ILE A 64 11.22 -11.90 3.31
CA ILE A 64 10.12 -12.86 3.15
C ILE A 64 8.86 -12.32 3.85
N PHE A 65 7.75 -12.19 3.10
CA PHE A 65 6.46 -11.80 3.67
C PHE A 65 5.62 -13.04 4.00
N LEU A 66 5.34 -13.26 5.29
CA LEU A 66 4.57 -14.40 5.75
C LEU A 66 3.06 -14.08 5.82
N PRO A 67 2.18 -15.04 5.50
CA PRO A 67 0.74 -14.86 5.66
C PRO A 67 0.35 -14.55 7.10
N LYS A 68 -0.51 -13.54 7.29
CA LYS A 68 -1.04 -13.20 8.62
C LYS A 68 -1.94 -14.31 9.14
N PHE A 69 -1.82 -14.66 10.43
CA PHE A 69 -2.64 -15.66 11.13
C PHE A 69 -2.46 -17.12 10.66
N HIS A 70 -1.34 -17.42 10.01
CA HIS A 70 -0.97 -18.79 9.67
C HIS A 70 0.27 -19.22 10.47
N CYS A 71 0.11 -19.36 11.79
CA CYS A 71 1.19 -19.70 12.73
C CYS A 71 2.01 -20.93 12.31
N LYS A 72 1.33 -21.95 11.78
CA LYS A 72 1.96 -23.20 11.28
C LYS A 72 2.91 -22.97 10.09
N LEU A 73 2.77 -21.87 9.36
CA LEU A 73 3.61 -21.52 8.21
C LEU A 73 4.73 -20.54 8.59
N ASN A 74 4.72 -20.02 9.82
CA ASN A 74 5.74 -19.11 10.30
C ASN A 74 6.88 -19.90 10.95
N PHE A 75 8.04 -19.93 10.28
CA PHE A 75 9.19 -20.70 10.75
C PHE A 75 9.67 -20.26 12.15
N ILE A 76 9.48 -18.99 12.53
CA ILE A 76 9.87 -18.52 13.88
C ILE A 76 8.95 -19.06 14.97
N GLU A 77 7.68 -19.36 14.65
CA GLU A 77 6.70 -19.89 15.60
C GLU A 77 6.81 -21.41 15.74
N PHE A 78 7.41 -22.09 14.76
CA PHE A 78 7.66 -23.54 14.84
C PHE A 78 8.65 -23.92 15.95
N PHE A 79 9.66 -23.08 16.22
CA PHE A 79 10.70 -23.36 17.22
C PHE A 79 10.39 -22.80 18.62
N GLY A 80 9.34 -21.99 18.77
CA GLY A 80 8.96 -21.35 20.03
C GLY A 80 7.87 -22.08 20.82
N GLY A 81 7.45 -23.26 20.37
CA GLY A 81 6.51 -24.15 21.05
C GLY A 81 7.18 -25.07 22.06
#